data_AF-A0A7Y2DNP7-F1
#
_entry.id   AF-A0A7Y2DNP7-F1
#
_cell.length_a   1.000
_cell.length_b   1.000
_cell.length_c   1.000
_cell.angle_alpha   90.00
_cell.angle_beta   90.00
_cell.angle_gamma   90.00
#
_symmetry.space_group_name_H-M   'P 1'
#
loop_
_entity.id
_entity.type
_entity.pdbx_description
1 polymer ?
#
loop_
_entity_poly.entity_id
_entity_poly.type
_entity_poly.pdbx_seq_one_letter_code
_entity_poly.pdbx_strand_id
1 'polypeptide(L)'
;MDSGQSFEPTTDFPEYIDDDESAVEGGPSSHDAAVQARRRIIVRVVAAGAVVLLMLAGFGAVRTVIAVAVAYVIFMVGIRTIGAFARPIPDALPPGMLRRVKLNYRCDVCGTELRLTLANDQVPEPPRHCTEPMILTTNLDDVL
;
A
#
# COMPACT_ATOMS: atom_id res chain seq x y z
N MET A 1 24.44 -42.19 6.72
CA MET A 1 23.84 -41.35 7.79
C MET A 1 23.68 -39.95 7.23
N ASP A 2 22.49 -39.58 6.79
CA ASP A 2 22.10 -38.18 6.71
C ASP A 2 20.61 -38.12 7.09
N SER A 3 20.37 -37.47 8.20
CA SER A 3 19.10 -37.43 8.92
C SER A 3 18.09 -36.60 8.13
N GLY A 4 17.01 -37.25 7.69
CA GLY A 4 15.86 -36.59 7.09
C GLY A 4 15.29 -35.56 8.06
N GLN A 5 15.60 -34.28 7.81
CA GLN A 5 14.94 -33.17 8.46
C GLN A 5 13.54 -33.08 7.86
N SER A 6 12.56 -33.56 8.62
CA SER A 6 11.15 -33.30 8.38
C SER A 6 10.92 -31.80 8.39
N PHE A 7 10.57 -31.24 7.24
CA PHE A 7 10.03 -29.89 7.14
C PHE A 7 8.66 -29.92 7.80
N GLU A 8 8.57 -29.54 9.07
CA GLU A 8 7.31 -29.21 9.71
C GLU A 8 6.89 -27.83 9.17
N PRO A 9 5.79 -27.73 8.40
CA PRO A 9 5.27 -26.44 7.99
C PRO A 9 4.85 -25.68 9.26
N THR A 10 5.34 -24.46 9.43
CA THR A 10 4.90 -23.57 10.50
C THR A 10 3.42 -23.25 10.27
N THR A 11 2.56 -24.02 10.92
CA THR A 11 1.13 -23.73 11.07
C THR A 11 0.87 -23.01 12.39
N ASP A 12 1.89 -22.35 12.94
CA ASP A 12 1.77 -21.52 14.13
C ASP A 12 1.11 -20.19 13.71
N PHE A 13 -0.18 -20.29 13.41
CA PHE A 13 -1.05 -19.15 13.29
C PHE A 13 -1.31 -18.67 14.72
N PRO A 14 -1.07 -17.39 15.03
CA PRO A 14 -1.41 -16.86 16.34
C PRO A 14 -2.90 -17.11 16.59
N GLU A 15 -3.19 -17.97 17.58
CA GLU A 15 -4.54 -18.44 17.92
C GLU A 15 -5.42 -17.32 18.51
N TYR A 16 -4.83 -16.14 18.70
CA TYR A 16 -5.47 -14.93 19.13
C TYR A 16 -4.71 -13.74 18.52
N ILE A 17 -5.21 -13.22 17.40
CA ILE A 17 -4.95 -11.83 17.04
C ILE A 17 -5.82 -11.05 18.01
N ASP A 18 -5.21 -10.37 18.99
CA ASP A 18 -5.94 -9.52 19.91
C ASP A 18 -6.84 -8.56 19.10
N ASP A 19 -8.17 -8.67 19.26
CA ASP A 19 -9.19 -7.77 18.70
C ASP A 19 -9.11 -6.33 19.26
N ASP A 20 -7.98 -5.99 19.88
CA ASP A 20 -7.61 -4.64 20.30
C ASP A 20 -7.16 -3.78 19.11
N GLU A 21 -7.54 -4.15 17.87
CA GLU A 21 -7.57 -3.23 16.73
C GLU A 21 -8.71 -2.24 16.96
N SER A 22 -8.46 -1.30 17.87
CA SER A 22 -9.25 -0.08 18.02
C SER A 22 -9.54 0.43 16.63
N ALA A 23 -10.83 0.53 16.27
CA ALA A 23 -11.26 1.07 15.01
C ALA A 23 -10.37 2.27 14.69
N VAL A 24 -9.60 2.20 13.61
CA VAL A 24 -8.71 3.30 13.23
C VAL A 24 -9.64 4.44 12.83
N GLU A 25 -10.00 5.30 13.81
CA GLU A 25 -10.92 6.43 13.65
C GLU A 25 -10.32 7.54 12.77
N GLY A 26 -9.14 7.31 12.19
CA GLY A 26 -8.51 8.16 11.20
C GLY A 26 -8.95 7.79 9.79
N GLY A 27 -9.88 8.56 9.21
CA GLY A 27 -10.08 8.55 7.77
C GLY A 27 -8.75 8.82 7.02
N PRO A 28 -8.53 8.24 5.83
CA PRO A 28 -7.24 8.32 5.11
C PRO A 28 -6.74 9.76 4.91
N SER A 29 -7.66 10.72 4.83
CA SER A 29 -7.38 12.15 4.69
C SER A 29 -6.72 12.81 5.91
N SER A 30 -6.90 12.30 7.14
CA SER A 30 -6.33 12.90 8.35
C SER A 30 -4.86 12.51 8.55
N HIS A 31 -4.49 11.28 8.18
CA HIS A 31 -3.10 10.80 8.16
C HIS A 31 -2.29 11.51 7.06
N ASP A 32 -2.91 11.74 5.89
CA ASP A 32 -2.26 12.39 4.76
C ASP A 32 -1.97 13.88 5.03
N ALA A 33 -2.83 14.58 5.77
CA ALA A 33 -2.66 16.00 6.08
C ALA A 33 -1.41 16.29 6.93
N ALA A 34 -1.17 15.48 7.97
CA ALA A 34 0.00 15.63 8.84
C ALA A 34 1.31 15.32 8.09
N VAL A 35 1.31 14.29 7.24
CA VAL A 35 2.45 13.92 6.39
C VAL A 35 2.73 15.02 5.36
N GLN A 36 1.70 15.58 4.74
CA GLN A 36 1.85 16.61 3.72
C GLN A 36 2.32 17.95 4.32
N ALA A 37 1.89 18.29 5.54
CA ALA A 37 2.38 19.45 6.29
C ALA A 37 3.86 19.30 6.66
N ARG A 38 4.26 18.15 7.24
CA ARG A 38 5.66 17.85 7.57
C ARG A 38 6.57 17.89 6.35
N ARG A 39 6.10 17.35 5.21
CA ARG A 39 6.82 17.40 3.94
C ARG A 39 7.07 18.83 3.46
N ARG A 40 6.06 19.71 3.50
CA ARG A 40 6.22 21.13 3.10
C ARG A 40 7.22 21.86 4.00
N ILE A 41 7.23 21.55 5.30
CA ILE A 41 8.19 22.12 6.25
C ILE A 41 9.62 21.64 5.94
N ILE A 42 9.84 20.34 5.76
CA ILE A 42 11.16 19.78 5.43
C ILE A 42 11.71 20.38 4.14
N VAL A 43 10.92 20.44 3.07
CA VAL A 43 11.36 21.01 1.78
C VAL A 43 11.75 22.48 1.94
N ARG A 44 10.99 23.27 2.71
CA ARG A 44 11.32 24.68 2.96
C ARG A 44 12.59 24.84 3.79
N VAL A 45 12.78 24.00 4.82
CA VAL A 45 13.99 24.01 5.66
C VAL A 45 15.22 23.62 4.86
N VAL A 46 15.14 22.57 4.03
CA VAL A 46 16.24 22.13 3.16
C VAL A 46 16.57 23.21 2.12
N ALA A 47 15.56 23.82 1.49
CA ALA A 47 15.78 24.91 0.55
C ALA A 47 16.44 26.13 1.24
N ALA A 48 15.96 26.53 2.41
CA ALA A 48 16.58 27.61 3.18
C ALA A 48 18.02 27.28 3.60
N GLY A 49 18.28 26.05 4.05
CA GLY A 49 19.62 25.57 4.39
C GLY A 49 20.57 25.58 3.19
N ALA A 50 20.10 25.18 2.00
CA ALA A 50 20.88 25.24 0.77
C ALA A 50 21.21 26.68 0.35
N VAL A 51 20.27 27.62 0.48
CA VAL A 51 20.52 29.05 0.23
C VAL A 51 21.58 29.60 1.19
N VAL A 52 21.45 29.32 2.48
CA VAL A 52 22.41 29.78 3.51
C VAL A 52 23.79 29.20 3.27
N LEU A 53 23.90 27.90 2.99
CA LEU A 53 25.17 27.23 2.69
C LEU A 53 25.84 27.81 1.43
N LEU A 54 25.07 28.07 0.37
CA LEU A 54 25.59 28.66 -0.88
C LEU A 54 25.99 30.13 -0.74
N MET A 55 25.29 30.91 0.10
CA MET A 55 25.66 32.28 0.47
C MET A 55 26.96 32.30 1.27
N LEU A 56 27.12 31.40 2.24
CA LEU A 56 28.35 31.26 3.04
C LEU A 56 29.54 30.81 2.20
N ALA A 57 29.32 30.05 1.12
CA ALA A 57 30.35 29.60 0.19
C ALA A 57 30.84 30.71 -0.79
N GLY A 58 30.36 31.96 -0.67
CA GLY A 58 30.87 33.10 -1.44
C GLY A 58 30.41 33.16 -2.90
N PHE A 59 29.43 32.34 -3.30
CA PHE A 59 28.81 32.47 -4.62
C PHE A 59 27.95 33.75 -4.67
N GLY A 60 28.04 34.50 -5.77
CA GLY A 60 27.25 35.73 -5.95
C GLY A 60 25.76 35.47 -5.72
N ALA A 61 25.13 36.28 -4.86
CA ALA A 61 23.76 36.11 -4.36
C ALA A 61 22.72 35.87 -5.47
N VAL A 62 22.88 36.51 -6.63
CA VAL A 62 21.97 36.35 -7.77
C VAL A 62 22.05 34.94 -8.35
N ARG A 63 23.25 34.37 -8.50
CA ARG A 63 23.44 33.02 -9.05
C ARG A 63 22.91 31.95 -8.09
N THR A 64 23.10 32.13 -6.78
CA THR A 64 22.62 31.18 -5.76
C THR A 64 21.11 31.17 -5.68
N VAL A 65 20.46 32.34 -5.68
CA VAL A 65 19.01 32.46 -5.69
C VAL A 65 18.41 31.80 -6.94
N ILE A 66 18.99 32.04 -8.12
CA ILE A 66 18.53 31.41 -9.37
C ILE A 66 18.69 29.89 -9.31
N ALA A 67 19.85 29.38 -8.88
CA ALA A 67 20.10 27.95 -8.81
C ALA A 67 19.14 27.24 -7.85
N VAL A 68 18.91 27.80 -6.65
CA VAL A 68 17.97 27.22 -5.69
C VAL A 68 16.53 27.31 -6.20
N ALA A 69 16.14 28.43 -6.81
CA ALA A 69 14.81 28.58 -7.38
C ALA A 69 14.54 27.53 -8.47
N VAL A 70 15.49 27.33 -9.40
CA VAL A 70 15.36 26.33 -10.46
C VAL A 70 15.31 24.91 -9.88
N ALA A 71 16.20 24.58 -8.94
CA ALA A 71 16.19 23.27 -8.28
C ALA A 71 14.88 23.00 -7.54
N TYR A 72 14.35 24.01 -6.83
CA TYR A 72 13.08 23.92 -6.11
C TYR A 72 11.91 23.67 -7.06
N VAL A 73 11.86 24.37 -8.20
CA VAL A 73 10.82 24.19 -9.21
C VAL A 73 10.87 22.78 -9.80
N ILE A 74 12.05 22.30 -10.21
CA ILE A 74 12.22 20.94 -10.75
C ILE A 74 11.77 19.90 -9.72
N PHE A 75 12.18 20.05 -8.46
CA PHE A 75 11.86 19.10 -7.40
C PHE A 75 10.35 19.08 -7.09
N MET A 76 9.69 20.24 -7.05
CA MET A 76 8.25 20.33 -6.84
C MET A 76 7.48 19.65 -7.97
N VAL A 77 7.87 19.89 -9.22
CA VAL A 77 7.24 19.28 -10.41
C VAL A 77 7.47 17.77 -10.44
N GLY A 78 8.68 17.30 -10.16
CA GLY A 78 8.99 15.87 -10.07
C GLY A 78 8.16 15.14 -9.02
N ILE A 79 8.01 15.75 -7.84
CA ILE A 79 7.15 15.21 -6.80
C ILE A 79 5.67 15.18 -7.21
N ARG A 80 5.19 16.25 -7.86
CA ARG A 80 3.79 16.36 -8.29
C ARG A 80 3.45 15.30 -9.34
N THR A 81 4.37 15.06 -10.29
CA THR A 81 4.22 14.07 -11.35
C THR A 81 4.24 12.65 -10.79
N ILE A 82 5.19 12.32 -9.90
CA ILE A 82 5.19 11.02 -9.20
C ILE A 82 3.90 10.83 -8.39
N GLY A 83 3.45 11.86 -7.69
CA GLY A 83 2.20 11.83 -6.93
C GLY A 83 0.95 11.69 -7.81
N ALA A 84 0.98 12.11 -9.07
CA ALA A 84 -0.14 11.92 -9.99
C ALA A 84 -0.34 10.45 -10.40
N PHE A 85 0.71 9.62 -10.29
CA PHE A 85 0.62 8.18 -10.51
C PHE A 85 0.20 7.40 -9.25
N ALA A 86 0.25 8.03 -8.08
CA ALA A 86 -0.30 7.44 -6.86
C ALA A 86 -1.83 7.49 -6.97
N ARG A 87 -2.46 6.33 -7.21
CA ARG A 87 -3.93 6.25 -7.17
C ARG A 87 -4.39 6.49 -5.73
N PRO A 88 -5.33 7.41 -5.48
CA PRO A 88 -5.92 7.55 -4.16
C PRO A 88 -6.54 6.20 -3.77
N ILE A 89 -6.36 5.80 -2.51
CA ILE A 89 -7.08 4.66 -1.95
C ILE A 89 -8.57 5.01 -2.09
N PRO A 90 -9.37 4.19 -2.76
CA PRO A 90 -10.79 4.46 -2.93
C PRO A 90 -11.45 4.57 -1.55
N ASP A 91 -12.40 5.50 -1.40
CA ASP A 91 -13.12 5.69 -0.15
C ASP A 91 -13.69 4.35 0.34
N ALA A 92 -13.56 4.11 1.65
CA ALA A 92 -14.14 2.94 2.28
C ALA A 92 -15.65 2.95 2.00
N LEU A 93 -16.14 1.88 1.37
CA LEU A 93 -17.53 1.79 0.95
C LEU A 93 -18.42 1.86 2.21
N PRO A 94 -19.52 2.66 2.21
CA PRO A 94 -20.41 2.78 3.35
C PRO A 94 -20.82 1.42 3.93
N PRO A 95 -20.90 1.27 5.26
CA PRO A 95 -21.27 0.02 5.90
C PRO A 95 -22.64 -0.42 5.40
N GLY A 96 -22.70 -1.59 4.75
CA GLY A 96 -23.91 -2.13 4.11
C GLY A 96 -23.88 -2.16 2.58
N MET A 97 -22.84 -1.65 1.92
CA MET A 97 -22.56 -1.94 0.50
C MET A 97 -21.39 -2.93 0.38
N LEU A 98 -21.56 -3.98 -0.42
CA LEU A 98 -20.65 -5.14 -0.50
C LEU A 98 -19.23 -4.72 -0.92
N ARG A 99 -18.23 -5.11 -0.12
CA ARG A 99 -16.81 -4.99 -0.46
C ARG A 99 -16.47 -5.98 -1.58
N ARG A 100 -15.68 -5.56 -2.58
CA ARG A 100 -15.12 -6.54 -3.54
C ARG A 100 -14.09 -7.40 -2.84
N VAL A 101 -14.48 -8.58 -2.38
CA VAL A 101 -13.55 -9.54 -1.80
C VAL A 101 -12.88 -10.32 -2.93
N LYS A 102 -11.56 -10.49 -2.80
CA LYS A 102 -10.72 -11.21 -3.75
C LYS A 102 -10.70 -12.67 -3.33
N LEU A 103 -11.51 -13.50 -3.98
CA LEU A 103 -11.49 -14.95 -3.79
C LEU A 103 -10.35 -15.55 -4.63
N ASN A 104 -9.45 -16.29 -3.99
CA ASN A 104 -8.42 -17.05 -4.70
C ASN A 104 -8.76 -18.53 -4.63
N TYR A 105 -8.76 -19.17 -5.79
CA TYR A 105 -8.96 -20.60 -5.96
C TYR A 105 -7.68 -21.23 -6.49
N ARG A 106 -7.38 -22.45 -6.06
CA ARG A 106 -6.28 -23.26 -6.57
C ARG A 106 -6.81 -24.63 -7.00
N CYS A 107 -6.36 -25.13 -8.13
CA CYS A 107 -6.58 -26.54 -8.48
C CYS A 107 -5.54 -27.39 -7.73
N ASP A 108 -5.98 -28.42 -7.02
CA ASP A 108 -5.12 -29.39 -6.32
C ASP A 108 -4.38 -30.32 -7.29
N VAL A 109 -5.00 -30.65 -8.43
CA VAL A 109 -4.42 -31.55 -9.44
C VAL A 109 -3.29 -30.91 -10.26
N CYS A 110 -3.50 -29.69 -10.77
CA CYS A 110 -2.53 -29.04 -11.68
C CYS A 110 -1.90 -27.77 -11.12
N GLY A 111 -2.37 -27.27 -9.97
CA GLY A 111 -1.81 -26.09 -9.32
C GLY A 111 -2.22 -24.75 -9.94
N THR A 112 -3.14 -24.71 -10.92
CA THR A 112 -3.59 -23.43 -11.50
C THR A 112 -4.29 -22.57 -10.45
N GLU A 113 -3.89 -21.30 -10.36
CA GLU A 113 -4.49 -20.32 -9.46
C GLU A 113 -5.42 -19.37 -10.23
N LEU A 114 -6.63 -19.18 -9.72
CA LEU A 114 -7.63 -18.27 -10.28
C LEU A 114 -8.01 -17.23 -9.23
N ARG A 115 -7.91 -15.95 -9.61
CA ARG A 115 -8.35 -14.81 -8.80
C ARG A 115 -9.69 -14.32 -9.30
N LEU A 116 -10.74 -14.48 -8.50
CA LEU A 116 -12.08 -13.98 -8.80
C LEU A 116 -12.37 -12.73 -7.96
N THR A 117 -12.83 -11.66 -8.61
CA THR A 117 -13.31 -10.45 -7.91
C THR A 117 -14.81 -10.48 -7.86
N LEU A 118 -15.39 -10.73 -6.69
CA LEU A 118 -16.84 -10.79 -6.50
C LEU A 118 -17.37 -9.45 -5.97
N ALA A 119 -18.61 -9.11 -6.31
CA ALA A 119 -19.34 -7.96 -5.77
C ALA A 119 -20.71 -8.36 -5.18
N ASN A 120 -20.97 -9.66 -5.02
CA ASN A 120 -22.29 -10.20 -4.70
C ASN A 120 -22.30 -10.93 -3.35
N ASP A 121 -23.46 -10.91 -2.71
CA ASP A 121 -23.85 -11.42 -1.39
C ASP A 121 -23.90 -12.96 -1.28
N GLN A 122 -23.67 -13.68 -2.38
CA GLN A 122 -23.72 -15.14 -2.41
C GLN A 122 -22.39 -15.70 -2.89
N VAL A 123 -21.84 -16.65 -2.13
CA VAL A 123 -20.64 -17.39 -2.50
C VAL A 123 -20.95 -18.24 -3.73
N PRO A 124 -20.34 -17.97 -4.89
CA PRO A 124 -20.58 -18.77 -6.09
C PRO A 124 -20.00 -20.16 -5.93
N GLU A 125 -20.57 -21.13 -6.66
CA GLU A 125 -20.01 -22.47 -6.72
C GLU A 125 -18.57 -22.43 -7.26
N PRO A 126 -17.62 -23.21 -6.68
CA PRO A 126 -16.24 -23.21 -7.12
C PRO A 126 -16.09 -23.58 -8.60
N PRO A 127 -15.25 -22.86 -9.36
CA PRO A 127 -15.01 -23.15 -10.75
C PRO A 127 -14.36 -24.52 -10.94
N ARG A 128 -14.69 -25.18 -12.04
CA ARG A 128 -14.12 -26.49 -12.39
C ARG A 128 -12.89 -26.34 -13.27
N HIS A 129 -11.85 -27.07 -12.92
CA HIS A 129 -10.63 -27.21 -13.71
C HIS A 129 -10.05 -28.60 -13.46
N CYS A 130 -9.48 -29.24 -14.47
CA CYS A 130 -9.11 -30.67 -14.44
C CYS A 130 -10.28 -31.65 -14.27
N THR A 131 -11.53 -31.17 -14.27
CA THR A 131 -12.79 -31.90 -13.98
C THR A 131 -13.15 -31.92 -12.50
N GLU A 132 -12.23 -31.53 -11.62
CA GLU A 132 -12.46 -31.32 -10.19
C GLU A 132 -12.90 -29.86 -9.88
N PRO A 133 -13.67 -29.65 -8.81
CA PRO A 133 -13.91 -28.31 -8.27
C PRO A 133 -12.63 -27.76 -7.62
N MET A 134 -12.28 -26.50 -7.91
CA MET A 134 -11.12 -25.87 -7.29
C MET A 134 -11.32 -25.61 -5.79
N ILE A 135 -10.22 -25.64 -5.02
CA ILE A 135 -10.21 -25.32 -3.59
C ILE A 135 -10.06 -23.82 -3.35
N LEU A 136 -10.83 -23.26 -2.42
CA LEU A 136 -10.69 -21.86 -1.99
C LEU A 136 -9.48 -21.75 -1.04
N THR A 137 -8.57 -20.82 -1.33
CA THR A 137 -7.34 -20.61 -0.53
C THR A 137 -7.36 -19.31 0.28
N THR A 138 -8.40 -18.50 0.12
CA THR A 138 -8.62 -17.29 0.94
C THR A 138 -9.45 -17.67 2.17
N ASN A 139 -9.14 -17.12 3.35
CA ASN A 139 -9.94 -17.39 4.55
C ASN A 139 -11.38 -16.94 4.34
N LEU A 140 -12.33 -17.81 4.67
CA LEU A 140 -13.75 -17.57 4.45
C LEU A 140 -14.29 -16.47 5.38
N ASP A 141 -13.66 -16.30 6.54
CA ASP A 141 -13.98 -15.27 7.53
C ASP A 141 -13.63 -13.85 7.04
N ASP A 142 -12.77 -13.72 6.02
CA ASP A 142 -12.48 -12.44 5.36
C ASP A 142 -13.60 -12.04 4.35
N VAL A 143 -14.58 -12.92 4.12
CA VAL A 143 -15.61 -12.81 3.08
C VAL A 143 -17.03 -12.62 3.66
N LEU A 144 -17.28 -13.12 4.87
CA LEU A 144 -18.57 -13.08 5.59
C LEU A 144 -18.66 -11.90 6.56
#